data_AF-A0AA38G5F0-F1
#
_entry.id   AF-A0AA38G5F0-F1
#
_cell.length_a   1.000
_cell.length_b   1.000
_cell.length_c   1.000
_cell.angle_alpha   90.00
_cell.angle_beta   90.00
_cell.angle_gamma   90.00
#
_symmetry.space_group_name_H-M   'P 1'
#
loop_
_entity.id
_entity.type
_entity.pdbx_description
1 polymer ?
#
loop_
_entity_poly.entity_id
_entity_poly.type
_entity_poly.pdbx_seq_one_letter_code
_entity_poly.pdbx_strand_id
1 'polypeptide(L)'
;KHLCTISGYHDRTIFSVHWSRDGFIASGAADDCIRIFSESTDDSSSMFDCPSYKMVFKKEKAHAMDVNSVQWHPLEPRLLASAGDDGTIKIWEVAQN
;
A
#
# COMPACT_ATOMS: atom_id res chain seq x y z
N LYS A 1 -15.58 -9.39 -13.61
CA LYS A 1 -14.49 -10.39 -13.59
C LYS A 1 -13.54 -10.01 -12.46
N HIS A 2 -13.33 -10.87 -11.48
CA HIS A 2 -12.27 -10.69 -10.47
C HIS A 2 -10.93 -11.05 -11.14
N LEU A 3 -9.90 -10.21 -11.00
CA LEU A 3 -8.61 -10.41 -11.66
C LEU A 3 -7.62 -11.16 -10.76
N CYS A 4 -7.29 -10.61 -9.59
CA CYS A 4 -6.30 -11.19 -8.68
C CYS A 4 -6.60 -10.81 -7.21
N THR A 5 -6.05 -11.58 -6.27
CA THR A 5 -6.09 -11.29 -4.83
C THR A 5 -4.68 -11.04 -4.31
N ILE A 6 -4.50 -9.98 -3.52
CA ILE A 6 -3.29 -9.75 -2.73
C ILE A 6 -3.61 -10.15 -1.28
N SER A 7 -2.94 -11.16 -0.74
CA SER A 7 -3.23 -11.72 0.60
C SER A 7 -1.98 -12.16 1.34
N GLY A 8 -2.07 -12.29 2.66
CA GLY A 8 -0.97 -12.78 3.51
C GLY A 8 0.01 -11.71 3.98
N TYR A 9 -0.22 -10.43 3.65
CA TYR A 9 0.66 -9.34 4.04
C TYR A 9 0.23 -8.63 5.33
N HIS A 10 -1.08 -8.43 5.54
CA HIS A 10 -1.65 -7.92 6.78
C HIS A 10 -2.24 -9.07 7.61
N ASP A 11 -2.10 -9.00 8.92
CA ASP A 11 -2.65 -9.97 9.89
C ASP A 11 -3.94 -9.47 10.55
N ARG A 12 -4.33 -8.21 10.30
CA ARG A 12 -5.60 -7.61 10.72
C ARG A 12 -6.33 -6.91 9.57
N THR A 13 -7.49 -6.36 9.88
CA THR A 13 -8.36 -5.62 8.96
C THR A 13 -7.62 -4.50 8.25
N ILE A 14 -7.74 -4.47 6.92
CA ILE A 14 -7.27 -3.37 6.08
C ILE A 14 -8.38 -2.33 5.99
N PHE A 15 -8.09 -1.09 6.38
CA PHE A 15 -9.08 0.00 6.39
C PHE A 15 -9.04 0.84 5.13
N SER A 16 -7.87 0.98 4.52
CA SER A 16 -7.69 1.91 3.40
C SER A 16 -6.65 1.40 2.42
N VAL A 17 -6.92 1.63 1.14
CA VAL A 17 -5.99 1.43 0.03
C VAL A 17 -6.07 2.62 -0.93
N HIS A 18 -4.95 2.97 -1.57
CA HIS A 18 -4.93 4.01 -2.59
C HIS A 18 -3.86 3.75 -3.65
N TRP A 19 -4.19 4.00 -4.91
CA TRP A 19 -3.24 3.90 -6.03
C TRP A 19 -2.50 5.22 -6.20
N SER A 20 -1.20 5.16 -6.51
CA SER A 20 -0.42 6.29 -6.97
C SER A 20 -0.53 6.43 -8.51
N ARG A 21 -0.06 7.55 -9.06
CA ARG A 21 0.01 7.72 -10.53
C ARG A 21 1.03 6.81 -11.20
N ASP A 22 2.03 6.36 -10.45
CA ASP A 22 3.14 5.54 -10.95
C ASP A 22 2.86 4.03 -10.82
N GLY A 23 1.63 3.66 -10.47
CA GLY A 23 1.24 2.24 -10.41
C GLY A 23 1.43 1.57 -9.05
N PHE A 24 1.88 2.28 -8.01
CA PHE A 24 2.01 1.73 -6.66
C PHE A 24 0.68 1.72 -5.92
N ILE A 25 0.46 0.71 -5.09
CA ILE A 25 -0.69 0.64 -4.18
C ILE A 25 -0.20 0.81 -2.75
N ALA A 26 -0.72 1.81 -2.03
CA ALA A 26 -0.54 1.92 -0.58
C ALA A 26 -1.71 1.26 0.15
N SER A 27 -1.44 0.74 1.34
CA SER A 27 -2.44 0.17 2.24
C SER A 27 -2.15 0.55 3.70
N GLY A 28 -3.21 0.78 4.47
CA GLY A 28 -3.19 1.00 5.91
C GLY A 28 -4.20 0.08 6.61
N ALA A 29 -3.83 -0.43 7.79
CA ALA A 29 -4.59 -1.46 8.50
C ALA A 29 -4.48 -1.34 10.03
N ALA A 30 -5.26 -2.18 10.73
CA ALA A 30 -5.26 -2.34 12.19
C ALA A 30 -4.00 -3.02 12.77
N ASP A 31 -2.97 -3.23 11.96
CA ASP A 31 -1.68 -3.79 12.37
C ASP A 31 -0.61 -2.69 12.53
N ASP A 32 -1.05 -1.43 12.67
CA ASP A 32 -0.23 -0.21 12.77
C ASP A 32 0.72 0.03 11.59
N CYS A 33 0.58 -0.73 10.50
CA CYS A 33 1.53 -0.75 9.40
C CYS A 33 0.99 -0.05 8.15
N ILE A 34 1.93 0.51 7.38
CA ILE A 34 1.71 0.90 5.98
C ILE A 34 2.50 -0.05 5.10
N ARG A 35 1.87 -0.54 4.02
CA ARG A 35 2.54 -1.36 2.99
C ARG A 35 2.33 -0.78 1.61
N ILE A 36 3.38 -0.88 0.80
CA ILE A 36 3.37 -0.47 -0.61
C ILE A 36 3.56 -1.71 -1.49
N PHE A 37 2.74 -1.82 -2.53
CA PHE A 37 2.79 -2.89 -3.53
C PHE A 37 3.07 -2.33 -4.91
N SER A 38 3.75 -3.11 -5.74
CA SER A 38 3.90 -2.87 -7.18
C SER A 38 3.48 -4.10 -7.96
N GLU A 39 3.12 -3.90 -9.23
CA GLU A 39 2.91 -5.02 -10.14
C GLU A 39 4.23 -5.81 -10.29
N SER A 40 4.13 -7.14 -10.27
CA SER A 40 5.27 -8.03 -10.49
C SER A 40 5.43 -8.28 -11.97
N THR A 41 6.65 -8.11 -12.45
CA THR A 41 7.06 -8.40 -13.83
C THR A 41 7.51 -9.85 -14.02
N ASP A 42 7.27 -10.73 -13.06
CA ASP A 42 7.67 -12.14 -13.21
C ASP A 42 6.89 -12.79 -14.36
N ASP A 43 7.64 -13.28 -15.35
CA ASP A 43 7.14 -13.88 -16.62
C ASP A 43 6.08 -14.98 -16.43
N SER A 44 5.96 -15.57 -15.23
CA SER A 44 4.94 -16.58 -14.93
C SER A 44 3.49 -16.07 -15.00
N SER A 45 3.26 -14.76 -14.84
CA SER A 45 1.93 -14.15 -14.98
C SER A 45 1.53 -13.93 -16.46
N SER A 46 2.51 -13.91 -17.37
CA SER A 46 2.30 -13.68 -18.80
C SER A 46 1.51 -14.80 -19.49
N MET A 47 1.53 -16.02 -18.92
CA MET A 47 0.77 -17.15 -19.47
C MET A 47 -0.75 -17.04 -19.24
N PHE A 48 -1.19 -16.23 -18.26
CA PHE A 48 -2.58 -16.20 -17.82
C PHE A 48 -3.25 -14.82 -17.92
N ASP A 49 -2.55 -13.80 -18.44
CA ASP A 49 -3.06 -12.43 -18.59
C ASP A 49 -3.73 -11.90 -17.29
N CYS A 50 -3.07 -12.18 -16.17
CA CYS A 50 -3.56 -11.86 -14.83
C CYS A 50 -2.50 -11.02 -14.11
N PRO A 51 -2.82 -9.79 -13.68
CA PRO A 51 -1.88 -8.96 -12.96
C PRO A 51 -1.53 -9.65 -11.63
N SER A 52 -0.26 -9.53 -11.24
CA SER A 52 0.22 -10.03 -9.95
C SER A 52 0.93 -8.89 -9.24
N TYR A 53 0.79 -8.81 -7.92
CA TYR A 53 1.38 -7.73 -7.14
C TYR A 53 2.25 -8.30 -6.03
N LYS A 54 3.38 -7.64 -5.77
CA LYS A 54 4.29 -7.96 -4.68
C LYS A 54 4.45 -6.76 -3.75
N MET A 55 4.63 -7.03 -2.46
CA MET A 55 4.97 -5.98 -1.51
C MET A 55 6.40 -5.52 -1.77
N VAL A 56 6.58 -4.23 -2.05
CA VAL A 56 7.89 -3.62 -2.27
C VAL A 56 8.39 -2.89 -1.03
N PHE A 57 7.48 -2.50 -0.13
CA PHE A 57 7.84 -1.81 1.10
C PHE A 57 6.86 -2.10 2.23
N LYS A 58 7.40 -2.17 3.46
CA LYS A 58 6.64 -2.27 4.70
C LYS A 58 7.21 -1.28 5.71
N LYS A 59 6.37 -0.38 6.22
CA LYS A 59 6.66 0.40 7.41
C LYS A 59 5.91 -0.18 8.60
N GLU A 60 6.65 -0.88 9.45
CA GLU A 60 6.16 -1.31 10.76
C GLU A 60 6.03 -0.10 11.69
N LYS A 61 4.98 -0.13 12.53
CA LYS A 61 4.66 0.96 13.48
C LYS A 61 4.68 2.31 12.76
N ALA A 62 3.97 2.38 11.63
CA ALA A 62 3.80 3.61 10.88
C ALA A 62 3.05 4.65 11.73
N HIS A 63 2.06 4.20 12.49
CA HIS A 63 1.38 4.93 13.55
C HIS A 63 1.53 4.19 14.89
N ALA A 64 1.21 4.86 16.01
CA ALA A 64 1.22 4.23 17.34
C ALA A 64 -0.05 3.40 17.63
N MET A 65 -1.04 3.49 16.75
CA MET A 65 -2.30 2.74 16.73
C MET A 65 -2.72 2.54 15.26
N ASP A 66 -3.86 1.89 15.05
CA ASP A 66 -4.45 1.53 13.76
C ASP A 66 -4.32 2.64 12.70
N VAL A 67 -3.91 2.25 11.49
CA VAL A 67 -3.83 3.15 10.32
C VAL A 67 -5.17 3.12 9.59
N ASN A 68 -5.97 4.17 9.76
CA ASN A 68 -7.33 4.25 9.24
C ASN A 68 -7.40 4.72 7.78
N SER A 69 -6.42 5.51 7.33
CA SER A 69 -6.45 6.11 6.00
C SER A 69 -5.05 6.23 5.40
N VAL A 70 -4.96 5.96 4.10
CA VAL A 70 -3.79 6.27 3.26
C VAL A 70 -4.25 6.92 1.96
N GLN A 71 -3.57 7.99 1.55
CA GLN A 71 -3.87 8.76 0.33
C GLN A 71 -2.56 9.21 -0.30
N TRP A 72 -2.31 8.76 -1.53
CA TRP A 72 -1.21 9.31 -2.32
C TRP A 72 -1.54 10.74 -2.71
N HIS A 73 -0.54 11.60 -2.71
CA HIS A 73 -0.70 12.96 -3.17
C HIS A 73 -1.09 12.95 -4.66
N PRO A 74 -2.08 13.77 -5.07
CA PRO A 74 -2.67 13.66 -6.41
C PRO A 74 -1.76 14.17 -7.54
N LEU A 75 -0.73 14.96 -7.24
CA LEU A 75 0.21 15.52 -8.23
C LEU A 75 1.65 15.04 -8.03
N GLU A 76 2.21 15.22 -6.83
CA GLU A 76 3.53 14.69 -6.41
C GLU A 76 3.52 13.17 -6.17
N PRO A 77 4.08 12.35 -7.08
CA PRO A 77 3.96 10.88 -7.01
C PRO A 77 4.67 10.24 -5.82
N ARG A 78 5.62 10.96 -5.21
CA ARG A 78 6.45 10.49 -4.10
C ARG A 78 5.85 10.80 -2.73
N LEU A 79 4.76 11.55 -2.64
CA LEU A 79 4.17 11.92 -1.36
C LEU A 79 2.96 11.04 -1.03
N LEU A 80 2.95 10.53 0.20
CA LEU A 80 1.84 9.76 0.76
C LEU A 80 1.41 10.41 2.08
N ALA A 81 0.11 10.58 2.28
CA ALA A 81 -0.46 10.96 3.57
C ALA A 81 -1.11 9.73 4.24
N SER A 82 -0.98 9.63 5.55
CA SER A 82 -1.69 8.64 6.36
C SER A 82 -2.26 9.25 7.64
N ALA A 83 -3.32 8.66 8.18
CA ALA A 83 -3.94 9.03 9.45
C ALA A 83 -4.28 7.78 10.28
N GLY A 84 -4.18 7.88 11.60
CA GLY A 84 -4.43 6.76 12.51
C GLY A 84 -5.14 7.14 13.80
N ASP A 85 -5.52 6.14 14.59
CA ASP A 85 -6.19 6.29 15.88
C ASP A 85 -5.30 6.99 16.94
N ASP A 86 -4.00 7.11 16.67
CA ASP A 86 -3.06 7.88 17.48
C ASP A 86 -3.27 9.41 17.39
N GLY A 87 -4.28 9.85 16.63
CA GLY A 87 -4.63 11.26 16.48
C GLY A 87 -3.65 12.03 15.61
N THR A 88 -2.77 11.35 14.87
CA THR A 88 -1.75 11.99 14.03
C THR A 88 -2.02 11.80 12.54
N ILE A 89 -1.57 12.78 11.76
CA ILE A 89 -1.39 12.68 10.32
C ILE A 89 0.10 12.64 10.05
N LYS A 90 0.53 11.72 9.18
CA LYS A 90 1.94 11.61 8.78
C LYS A 90 2.05 11.77 7.27
N ILE A 91 3.02 12.56 6.85
CA ILE A 91 3.38 12.77 5.44
C ILE A 91 4.69 12.05 5.19
N TRP A 92 4.71 11.20 4.17
CA TRP A 92 5.83 10.34 3.84
C TRP A 92 6.34 10.69 2.45
N GLU A 93 7.65 10.75 2.31
CA GLU A 93 8.31 10.66 1.02
C GLU A 93 8.64 9.18 0.75
N VAL A 94 8.04 8.61 -0.28
CA VAL A 94 8.28 7.23 -0.71
C VAL A 94 9.36 7.25 -1.77
N ALA A 95 10.56 6.80 -1.41
CA ALA A 95 11.67 6.67 -2.34
C ALA A 95 11.42 5.48 -3.28
N GLN A 96 11.59 5.72 -4.59
CA GLN A 96 11.66 4.66 -5.60
C GLN A 96 13.14 4.26 -5.67
N ASN A 97 13.47 3.04 -5.22
CA ASN A 97 14.78 2.43 -5.50
C ASN A 97 14.71 1.63 -6.80
#